data_AF-A0A961MXB1-F1
#
_entry.id   AF-A0A961MXB1-F1
#
_cell.length_a   1.000
_cell.length_b   1.000
_cell.length_c   1.000
_cell.angle_alpha   90.00
_cell.angle_beta   90.00
_cell.angle_gamma   90.00
#
_symmetry.space_group_name_H-M   'P 1'
#
loop_
_entity.id
_entity.type
_entity.pdbx_description
1 polymer ?
#
loop_
_entity_poly.entity_id
_entity_poly.type
_entity_poly.pdbx_seq_one_letter_code
_entity_poly.pdbx_strand_id
1 'polypeptide(L)'
;GTPRIAGRLLRRVVDFALVEGNGRVSQALADGALTRLGVDHLGLDGADRRYLKLLADHYGGGPVGVETIAAALSESRDAIEEVIEPFLLQQGLLARTPRGRMLTANAWRHLGLNPPRAPTQGALFEDDT
;
A
#
# COMPACT_ATOMS: atom_id res chain seq x y z
N GLY A 1 -9.47 8.88 11.31
CA GLY A 1 -9.16 9.24 9.92
C GLY A 1 -7.82 9.92 9.85
N THR A 2 -7.01 9.67 8.83
CA THR A 2 -5.65 10.23 8.70
C THR A 2 -5.71 11.56 7.96
N PRO A 3 -5.44 12.72 8.62
CA PRO A 3 -5.63 14.06 8.02
C PRO A 3 -4.89 14.26 6.69
N ARG A 4 -3.73 13.60 6.54
CA ARG A 4 -2.91 13.65 5.32
C ARG A 4 -3.58 13.00 4.11
N ILE A 5 -4.35 11.94 4.31
CA ILE A 5 -5.05 11.21 3.23
C ILE A 5 -6.29 11.97 2.81
N ALA A 6 -7.04 12.49 3.77
CA ALA A 6 -8.13 13.41 3.49
C ALA A 6 -7.61 14.61 2.67
N GLY A 7 -6.44 15.15 3.02
CA GLY A 7 -5.78 16.20 2.25
C GLY A 7 -5.35 15.78 0.83
N ARG A 8 -4.76 14.58 0.66
CA ARG A 8 -4.34 14.07 -0.67
C ARG A 8 -5.53 13.78 -1.58
N LEU A 9 -6.56 13.11 -1.05
CA LEU A 9 -7.78 12.79 -1.79
C LEU A 9 -8.55 14.06 -2.12
N LEU A 10 -8.67 15.00 -1.18
CA LEU A 10 -9.32 16.29 -1.42
C LEU A 10 -8.59 17.06 -2.52
N ARG A 11 -7.26 17.12 -2.51
CA ARG A 11 -6.50 17.80 -3.57
C ARG A 11 -6.80 17.21 -4.95
N ARG A 12 -6.79 15.88 -5.07
CA ARG A 12 -7.10 15.19 -6.34
C ARG A 12 -8.55 15.37 -6.78
N VAL A 13 -9.51 15.33 -5.85
CA VAL A 13 -10.92 15.61 -6.16
C VAL A 13 -11.10 17.06 -6.60
N VAL A 14 -10.38 18.00 -5.99
CA VAL A 14 -10.37 19.41 -6.38
C VAL A 14 -9.74 19.60 -7.76
N ASP A 15 -8.64 18.92 -8.07
CA ASP A 15 -8.01 18.96 -9.40
C ASP A 15 -8.99 18.47 -10.49
N PHE A 16 -9.75 17.39 -10.22
CA PHE A 16 -10.83 16.93 -11.10
C PHE A 16 -11.96 17.98 -11.25
N ALA A 17 -12.32 18.67 -10.16
CA ALA A 17 -13.35 19.72 -10.19
C ALA A 17 -12.93 20.96 -10.98
N LEU A 18 -11.63 21.24 -11.05
CA LEU A 18 -11.05 22.34 -11.83
C LEU A 18 -10.92 22.00 -13.32
N VAL A 19 -10.67 20.74 -13.67
CA VAL A 19 -10.46 20.30 -15.07
C VAL A 19 -11.76 19.90 -15.76
N GLU A 20 -12.66 19.19 -15.07
CA GLU A 20 -13.91 18.66 -15.67
C GLU A 20 -15.18 19.37 -15.18
N GLY A 21 -15.07 20.20 -14.14
CA GLY A 21 -16.22 20.87 -13.51
C GLY A 21 -16.17 22.38 -13.59
N ASN A 22 -17.17 23.01 -12.96
CA ASN A 22 -17.32 24.46 -12.87
C ASN A 22 -16.49 25.07 -11.71
N GLY A 23 -15.46 24.35 -11.23
CA GLY A 23 -14.70 24.71 -10.02
C GLY A 23 -15.45 24.46 -8.70
N ARG A 24 -16.61 23.79 -8.71
CA ARG A 24 -17.38 23.42 -7.50
C ARG A 24 -17.34 21.91 -7.26
N VAL A 25 -16.89 21.52 -6.07
CA VAL A 25 -16.90 20.11 -5.62
C VAL A 25 -18.33 19.74 -5.19
N SER A 26 -19.00 18.89 -5.97
CA SER A 26 -20.29 18.29 -5.63
C SER A 26 -20.10 16.83 -5.17
N GLN A 27 -21.09 16.26 -4.47
CA GLN A 27 -21.03 14.85 -4.06
C GLN A 27 -20.89 13.91 -5.27
N ALA A 28 -21.64 14.15 -6.35
CA ALA A 28 -21.56 13.36 -7.58
C ALA A 28 -20.18 13.46 -8.26
N LEU A 29 -19.54 14.64 -8.22
CA LEU A 29 -18.19 14.82 -8.74
C LEU A 29 -17.15 14.13 -7.86
N ALA A 30 -17.28 14.23 -6.54
CA ALA A 30 -16.40 13.55 -5.59
C ALA A 30 -16.49 12.03 -5.75
N ASP A 31 -17.68 11.46 -5.85
CA ASP A 31 -17.88 10.03 -6.09
C ASP A 31 -17.33 9.60 -7.46
N GLY A 32 -17.56 10.39 -8.51
CA GLY A 32 -17.00 10.13 -9.84
C GLY A 32 -15.47 10.21 -9.87
N ALA A 33 -14.89 11.19 -9.18
CA ALA A 33 -13.44 11.35 -9.05
C ALA A 33 -12.84 10.20 -8.22
N LEU A 34 -13.42 9.82 -7.08
CA LEU A 34 -12.95 8.70 -6.26
C LEU A 34 -13.04 7.36 -7.00
N THR A 35 -14.14 7.15 -7.74
CA THR A 35 -14.31 5.97 -8.61
C THR A 35 -13.24 5.91 -9.70
N ARG A 36 -12.95 7.04 -10.36
CA ARG A 36 -11.89 7.14 -11.39
C ARG A 36 -10.48 7.08 -10.82
N LEU A 37 -10.29 7.55 -9.59
CA LEU A 37 -9.04 7.43 -8.84
C LEU A 37 -8.76 5.97 -8.41
N GLY A 38 -9.75 5.07 -8.56
CA GLY A 38 -9.61 3.66 -8.26
C GLY A 38 -9.25 3.43 -6.79
N VAL A 39 -9.82 4.23 -5.90
CA VAL A 39 -9.66 4.09 -4.46
C VAL A 39 -10.49 2.89 -4.01
N ASP A 40 -9.87 1.94 -3.31
CA ASP A 40 -10.60 0.76 -2.83
C ASP A 40 -11.41 1.03 -1.55
N HIS A 41 -12.07 -0.01 -1.04
CA HIS A 41 -12.88 0.04 0.17
C HIS A 41 -12.09 0.38 1.45
N LEU A 42 -10.77 0.21 1.46
CA LEU A 42 -9.88 0.61 2.56
C LEU A 42 -9.30 2.01 2.37
N GLY A 43 -9.56 2.68 1.24
CA GLY A 43 -9.01 3.99 0.93
C GLY A 43 -7.64 3.94 0.25
N LEU A 44 -7.19 2.77 -0.22
CA LEU A 44 -5.93 2.61 -0.95
C LEU A 44 -6.08 3.09 -2.38
N ASP A 45 -5.17 3.95 -2.82
CA ASP A 45 -5.15 4.40 -4.20
C ASP A 45 -4.37 3.43 -5.12
N GLY A 46 -4.23 3.79 -6.39
CA GLY A 46 -3.48 2.99 -7.35
C GLY A 46 -2.00 2.80 -7.00
N ALA A 47 -1.34 3.77 -6.35
CA ALA A 47 0.07 3.65 -5.97
C ALA A 47 0.22 2.69 -4.78
N ASP A 48 -0.66 2.81 -3.79
CA ASP A 48 -0.71 1.94 -2.62
C ASP A 48 -0.91 0.47 -3.03
N ARG A 49 -1.87 0.21 -3.95
CA ARG A 49 -2.13 -1.14 -4.47
C ARG A 49 -0.97 -1.69 -5.30
N ARG A 50 -0.32 -0.87 -6.14
CA ARG A 50 0.88 -1.29 -6.88
C ARG A 50 2.02 -1.66 -5.94
N TYR A 51 2.22 -0.91 -4.87
CA TYR A 51 3.22 -1.19 -3.85
C TYR A 51 2.99 -2.56 -3.19
N LEU A 52 1.76 -2.81 -2.71
CA LEU A 52 1.41 -4.08 -2.06
C LEU A 52 1.54 -5.27 -3.03
N LYS A 53 1.06 -5.09 -4.27
CA LYS A 53 1.11 -6.13 -5.30
C LYS A 53 2.53 -6.45 -5.74
N LEU A 54 3.39 -5.45 -5.89
CA LEU A 54 4.82 -5.66 -6.16
C LEU A 54 5.46 -6.55 -5.09
N LEU A 55 5.24 -6.24 -3.81
CA LEU A 55 5.77 -7.04 -2.72
C LEU A 55 5.23 -8.47 -2.73
N ALA A 56 3.94 -8.65 -3.00
CA ALA A 56 3.31 -9.98 -3.04
C ALA A 56 3.84 -10.82 -4.21
N ASP A 57 3.75 -10.28 -5.44
CA ASP A 57 3.97 -11.03 -6.68
C ASP A 57 5.46 -11.25 -6.96
N HIS A 58 6.32 -10.25 -6.71
CA HIS A 58 7.74 -10.32 -7.08
C HIS A 58 8.64 -10.80 -5.94
N TYR A 59 8.22 -10.59 -4.68
CA TYR A 59 9.08 -10.82 -3.51
C TYR A 59 8.45 -11.74 -2.48
N GLY A 60 7.31 -12.37 -2.77
CA GLY A 60 6.65 -13.30 -1.85
C GLY A 60 6.27 -12.65 -0.51
N GLY A 61 6.02 -11.35 -0.51
CA GLY A 61 5.74 -10.57 0.70
C GLY A 61 6.96 -10.03 1.43
N GLY A 62 8.18 -10.21 0.93
CA GLY A 62 9.41 -9.62 1.49
C GLY A 62 10.24 -10.56 2.38
N PRO A 63 11.27 -10.05 3.09
CA PRO A 63 11.64 -8.64 3.28
C PRO A 63 12.38 -8.02 2.09
N VAL A 64 12.05 -6.76 1.75
CA VAL A 64 12.67 -6.01 0.63
C VAL A 64 13.16 -4.63 1.07
N GLY A 65 14.34 -4.22 0.60
CA GLY A 65 14.89 -2.88 0.86
C GLY A 65 14.09 -1.77 0.16
N VAL A 66 14.04 -0.57 0.77
CA VAL A 66 13.30 0.56 0.19
C VAL A 66 13.84 0.99 -1.17
N GLU A 67 15.16 0.95 -1.37
CA GLU A 67 15.79 1.30 -2.64
C GLU A 67 15.33 0.37 -3.77
N THR A 68 15.19 -0.93 -3.48
CA THR A 68 14.69 -1.92 -4.44
C THR A 68 13.23 -1.66 -4.79
N ILE A 69 12.40 -1.29 -3.81
CA ILE A 69 10.99 -0.97 -4.04
C ILE A 69 10.86 0.32 -4.84
N ALA A 70 11.62 1.35 -4.48
CA ALA A 70 11.66 2.64 -5.18
C ALA A 70 12.06 2.45 -6.65
N ALA A 71 13.12 1.69 -6.91
CA ALA A 71 13.56 1.36 -8.27
C ALA A 71 12.49 0.58 -9.06
N ALA A 72 11.86 -0.42 -8.45
CA ALA A 72 10.85 -1.24 -9.11
C ALA A 72 9.55 -0.47 -9.41
N LEU A 73 9.20 0.53 -8.59
CA LEU A 73 8.03 1.39 -8.81
C LEU A 73 8.35 2.63 -9.65
N SER A 74 9.62 2.87 -10.00
CA SER A 74 10.07 4.12 -10.65
C SER A 74 9.68 5.37 -9.85
N GLU A 75 9.75 5.27 -8.52
CA GLU A 75 9.42 6.34 -7.58
C GLU A 75 10.66 6.70 -6.74
N SER A 76 10.70 7.91 -6.19
CA SER A 76 11.79 8.28 -5.26
C SER A 76 11.61 7.61 -3.90
N ARG A 77 12.73 7.34 -3.21
CA ARG A 77 12.70 6.82 -1.84
C ARG A 77 11.85 7.68 -0.91
N ASP A 78 12.00 9.00 -0.98
CA ASP A 78 11.24 9.94 -0.13
C ASP A 78 9.73 9.84 -0.39
N ALA A 79 9.31 9.69 -1.66
CA ALA A 79 7.91 9.46 -1.99
C ALA A 79 7.39 8.16 -1.37
N ILE A 80 8.18 7.08 -1.40
CA ILE A 80 7.81 5.84 -0.75
C ILE A 80 7.67 6.03 0.77
N GLU A 81 8.70 6.53 1.45
CA GLU A 81 8.77 6.55 2.91
C GLU A 81 7.84 7.58 3.56
N GLU A 82 7.64 8.73 2.92
CA GLU A 82 6.91 9.87 3.51
C GLU A 82 5.46 9.97 3.03
N VAL A 83 5.15 9.42 1.85
CA VAL A 83 3.83 9.55 1.22
C VAL A 83 3.06 8.23 1.25
N ILE A 84 3.68 7.12 0.84
CA ILE A 84 2.97 5.83 0.66
C ILE A 84 2.97 5.00 1.96
N GLU A 85 4.15 4.69 2.49
CA GLU A 85 4.31 3.78 3.63
C GLU A 85 3.52 4.17 4.90
N PRO A 86 3.37 5.45 5.28
CA PRO A 86 2.70 5.80 6.54
C PRO A 86 1.27 5.26 6.64
N PHE A 87 0.53 5.22 5.54
CA PHE A 87 -0.83 4.69 5.55
C PHE A 87 -0.85 3.17 5.61
N LEU A 88 -0.02 2.50 4.80
CA LEU A 88 0.09 1.05 4.78
C LEU A 88 0.50 0.48 6.14
N LEU A 89 1.40 1.18 6.84
CA LEU A 89 1.81 0.85 8.20
C LEU A 89 0.67 1.06 9.19
N GLN A 90 -0.05 2.18 9.10
CA GLN A 90 -1.18 2.48 9.99
C GLN A 90 -2.34 1.50 9.83
N GLN A 91 -2.64 1.05 8.60
CA GLN A 91 -3.64 0.02 8.33
C GLN A 91 -3.14 -1.40 8.66
N GLY A 92 -1.88 -1.54 9.07
CA GLY A 92 -1.27 -2.83 9.39
C GLY A 92 -1.17 -3.75 8.18
N LEU A 93 -1.04 -3.20 6.96
CA LEU A 93 -0.83 -3.93 5.71
C LEU A 93 0.67 -4.15 5.43
N LEU A 94 1.50 -3.25 5.94
CA LEU A 94 2.95 -3.28 5.82
C LEU A 94 3.60 -3.39 7.19
N ALA A 95 4.75 -4.07 7.27
CA ALA A 95 5.62 -4.09 8.43
C ALA A 95 7.05 -3.65 8.02
N ARG A 96 7.67 -2.77 8.82
CA ARG A 96 9.09 -2.45 8.72
C ARG A 96 9.88 -3.40 9.62
N THR A 97 10.88 -4.06 9.05
CA THR A 97 11.82 -4.94 9.76
C THR A 97 13.25 -4.43 9.53
N PRO A 98 14.24 -4.83 10.36
CA PRO A 98 15.64 -4.51 10.10
C PRO A 98 16.15 -5.00 8.74
N ARG A 99 15.50 -6.03 8.15
CA ARG A 99 15.85 -6.63 6.87
C ARG A 99 15.14 -5.98 5.68
N GLY A 100 14.17 -5.09 5.92
CA GLY A 100 13.36 -4.47 4.88
C GLY A 100 11.86 -4.44 5.20
N ARG A 101 11.06 -4.19 4.17
CA ARG A 101 9.61 -4.10 4.23
C ARG A 101 8.98 -5.46 3.91
N MET A 102 7.96 -5.81 4.67
CA MET A 102 7.27 -7.09 4.56
C MET A 102 5.75 -6.90 4.63
N LEU A 103 5.00 -7.66 3.83
CA LEU A 103 3.54 -7.71 3.89
C LEU A 103 3.09 -8.44 5.15
N THR A 104 2.05 -7.92 5.78
CA THR A 104 1.38 -8.60 6.89
C THR A 104 0.33 -9.57 6.38
N ALA A 105 -0.18 -10.44 7.26
CA ALA A 105 -1.33 -11.29 6.96
C ALA A 105 -2.58 -10.48 6.52
N ASN A 106 -2.73 -9.24 6.99
CA ASN A 106 -3.83 -8.37 6.58
C ASN A 106 -3.70 -7.95 5.12
N ALA A 107 -2.49 -7.63 4.65
CA ALA A 107 -2.27 -7.32 3.24
C ALA A 107 -2.57 -8.52 2.33
N TRP A 108 -2.13 -9.72 2.70
CA TRP A 108 -2.45 -10.93 1.95
C TRP A 108 -3.96 -11.15 1.81
N ARG A 109 -4.69 -11.07 2.92
CA ARG A 109 -6.16 -11.17 2.91
C ARG A 109 -6.81 -10.09 2.06
N HIS A 110 -6.33 -8.86 2.15
CA HIS A 110 -6.85 -7.74 1.38
C HIS A 110 -6.62 -7.92 -0.14
N LEU A 111 -5.45 -8.44 -0.53
CA LEU A 111 -5.13 -8.76 -1.92
C LEU A 111 -5.88 -10.00 -2.43
N GLY A 112 -6.58 -10.74 -1.58
CA GLY A 112 -7.21 -12.03 -1.92
C GLY A 112 -6.20 -13.13 -2.23
N LEU A 113 -4.96 -12.98 -1.74
CA LEU A 113 -3.86 -13.91 -1.99
C LEU A 113 -3.55 -14.71 -0.73
N ASN A 114 -3.11 -15.96 -0.89
CA ASN A 114 -2.62 -16.74 0.23
C ASN A 114 -1.17 -16.37 0.56
N PRO A 115 -0.84 -16.10 1.83
CA PRO A 115 0.55 -15.89 2.20
C PRO A 115 1.38 -17.14 1.85
N PRO A 116 2.63 -16.98 1.41
CA PRO A 116 3.51 -18.12 1.24
C PRO A 116 3.61 -18.85 2.59
N ARG A 117 3.59 -20.19 2.57
CA ARG A 117 3.85 -20.98 3.76
C ARG A 117 5.17 -20.48 4.34
N ALA A 118 5.12 -19.95 5.56
CA ALA A 118 6.33 -19.68 6.31
C ALA A 118 7.17 -20.97 6.28
N PRO A 119 8.49 -20.89 6.00
CA PRO A 119 9.33 -22.06 6.17
C PRO A 119 9.12 -22.51 7.61
N THR A 120 8.53 -23.68 7.78
CA THR A 120 8.40 -24.34 9.07
C THR A 120 9.81 -24.28 9.66
N GLN A 121 10.03 -23.47 10.69
CA GLN A 121 11.24 -23.59 11.49
C GLN A 121 11.17 -25.01 12.05
N GLY A 122 11.89 -25.90 11.40
CA GLY A 122 11.91 -27.31 11.71
C GLY A 122 12.27 -27.47 13.18
N ALA A 123 11.57 -28.39 13.82
CA ALA A 123 12.03 -29.09 15.01
C ALA A 123 13.55 -29.27 14.93
N LEU A 124 14.29 -28.52 15.74
CA LEU A 124 15.75 -28.60 15.87
C LEU A 124 16.14 -29.08 17.29
N PHE A 125 15.23 -29.74 18.00
CA PHE A 125 15.48 -30.27 19.34
C PHE A 125 14.78 -31.62 19.59
N GLU A 126 15.09 -32.62 18.78
CA GLU A 126 14.99 -34.07 19.03
C GLU A 126 16.16 -34.63 18.21
N ASP A 127 17.22 -35.27 18.68
CA ASP A 127 17.51 -36.08 19.87
C ASP A 127 19.02 -36.01 20.14
N ASP A 128 19.45 -36.07 21.41
CA ASP A 128 20.60 -36.88 21.82
C ASP A 128 20.55 -37.08 23.35
N THR A 129 19.97 -38.21 23.77
CA THR A 129 20.10 -38.76 25.13
C THR A 129 20.55 -40.20 25.04
#